data_AF-A0A6N4RAU7-F1
#
_entry.id   AF-A0A6N4RAU7-F1
#
_cell.length_a   1.000
_cell.length_b   1.000
_cell.length_c   1.000
_cell.angle_alpha   90.00
_cell.angle_beta   90.00
_cell.angle_gamma   90.00
#
_symmetry.space_group_name_H-M   'P 1'
#
loop_
_entity.id
_entity.type
_entity.pdbx_description
1 polymer ?
#
loop_
_entity_poly.entity_id
_entity_poly.type
_entity_poly.pdbx_seq_one_letter_code
_entity_poly.pdbx_strand_id
1 'polypeptide(L)' 'MLDYQNLRTIRQLAEETTPIFTEGKLRWWVYNADKNGLKMAIVRVGGRIYLDKEAFNQWLESLRSTNTAAVVIGILTLAV' A
#
# COMPACT_ATOMS: atom_id res chain seq x y z
N MET A 1 -0.09 -10.88 -14.55
CA MET A 1 -1.36 -11.65 -14.42
C MET A 1 -1.60 -11.80 -12.93
N LEU A 2 -2.83 -11.65 -12.44
CA LEU A 2 -3.09 -11.76 -11.00
C LEU A 2 -2.87 -13.21 -10.53
N ASP A 3 -2.01 -13.40 -9.53
CA ASP A 3 -1.77 -14.70 -8.90
C ASP A 3 -2.33 -14.71 -7.47
N TYR A 4 -3.26 -15.62 -7.20
CA TYR A 4 -3.90 -15.73 -5.88
C TYR A 4 -2.89 -16.10 -4.79
N GLN A 5 -1.78 -16.76 -5.13
CA GLN A 5 -0.73 -17.12 -4.17
C GLN A 5 0.03 -15.88 -3.66
N ASN A 6 -0.02 -14.78 -4.40
CA ASN A 6 0.59 -13.50 -4.05
C ASN A 6 -0.34 -12.57 -3.25
N LEU A 7 -1.58 -12.97 -3.01
CA LEU A 7 -2.52 -12.20 -2.20
C LEU A 7 -2.24 -12.35 -0.71
N ARG A 8 -2.17 -11.23 0.00
CA ARG A 8 -2.06 -11.19 1.47
C ARG A 8 -3.12 -10.31 2.06
N THR A 9 -3.73 -10.75 3.15
CA THR A 9 -4.51 -9.83 3.99
C THR A 9 -3.58 -8.80 4.63
N ILE A 10 -4.15 -7.68 5.07
CA ILE A 10 -3.38 -6.62 5.74
C ILE A 10 -2.62 -7.13 6.96
N ARG A 11 -3.23 -8.03 7.74
CA ARG A 11 -2.60 -8.66 8.90
C ARG A 11 -1.42 -9.54 8.48
N GLN A 12 -1.62 -10.44 7.51
CA GLN A 12 -0.54 -11.32 7.04
C GLN A 12 0.63 -10.54 6.47
N LEU A 13 0.36 -9.48 5.68
CA LEU A 13 1.42 -8.65 5.13
C LEU A 13 2.18 -7.91 6.25
N ALA A 14 1.50 -7.41 7.26
CA ALA A 14 2.14 -6.79 8.43
C ALA A 14 3.04 -7.79 9.16
N GLU A 15 2.56 -9.01 9.40
CA GLU A 15 3.34 -10.08 10.05
C GLU A 15 4.59 -10.46 9.23
N GLU A 16 4.45 -10.59 7.91
CA GLU A 16 5.56 -10.93 7.00
C GLU A 16 6.62 -9.83 6.87
N THR A 17 6.22 -8.57 7.04
CA THR A 17 7.08 -7.41 6.76
C THR A 17 7.49 -6.63 8.01
N THR A 18 7.06 -7.05 9.20
CA THR A 18 7.50 -6.44 10.46
C THR A 18 9.01 -6.57 10.61
N PRO A 19 9.75 -5.49 10.93
CA PRO A 19 9.26 -4.18 11.44
C PRO A 19 9.05 -3.08 10.39
N ILE A 20 9.19 -3.38 9.10
CA ILE A 20 9.16 -2.38 8.01
C ILE A 20 7.76 -1.75 7.88
N PHE A 21 6.71 -2.57 7.83
CA PHE A 21 5.33 -2.10 7.75
C PHE A 21 4.51 -2.60 8.93
N THR A 22 3.92 -1.66 9.66
CA THR A 22 2.96 -1.98 10.71
C THR A 22 1.56 -2.13 10.14
N GLU A 23 0.72 -2.92 10.80
CA GLU A 23 -0.66 -3.12 10.40
C GLU A 23 -1.44 -1.79 10.33
N GLY A 24 -1.23 -0.90 11.29
CA GLY A 24 -1.83 0.43 11.30
C GLY A 24 -1.47 1.27 10.07
N LYS A 25 -0.20 1.22 9.64
CA LYS A 25 0.26 1.93 8.44
C LYS A 25 -0.37 1.37 7.18
N LEU A 26 -0.39 0.05 7.03
CA LEU A 26 -1.04 -0.61 5.89
C LEU A 26 -2.53 -0.29 5.82
N ARG A 27 -3.25 -0.31 6.94
CA ARG A 27 -4.67 0.08 7.01
C ARG A 27 -4.87 1.54 6.60
N TRP A 28 -4.01 2.45 7.04
CA TRP A 28 -4.06 3.86 6.63
C TRP A 28 -3.84 4.03 5.12
N TRP A 29 -2.89 3.30 4.52
CA TRP A 29 -2.68 3.35 3.07
C TRP A 29 -3.87 2.81 2.29
N VAL A 30 -4.47 1.70 2.73
CA VAL A 30 -5.68 1.13 2.12
C VAL A 30 -6.85 2.08 2.21
N TYR A 31 -7.03 2.76 3.34
CA TYR A 31 -8.07 3.77 3.52
C TYR A 31 -7.88 4.96 2.57
N ASN A 32 -6.63 5.36 2.30
CA ASN A 32 -6.29 6.46 1.40
C ASN A 32 -5.94 6.00 -0.03
N ALA A 33 -6.35 4.79 -0.42
CA ALA A 33 -5.91 4.16 -1.67
C ALA A 33 -6.26 4.94 -2.94
N ASP A 34 -7.40 5.64 -2.93
CA ASP A 34 -7.82 6.50 -4.05
C ASP A 34 -6.91 7.73 -4.19
N LYS A 35 -6.29 8.21 -3.10
CA LYS A 35 -5.44 9.40 -3.09
C LYS A 35 -3.96 9.08 -3.33
N ASN A 36 -3.47 7.96 -2.81
CA ASN A 36 -2.06 7.58 -2.90
C ASN A 36 -1.76 6.63 -4.07
N GLY A 37 -2.77 6.24 -4.85
CA GLY A 37 -2.62 5.33 -6.00
C GLY A 37 -2.54 3.83 -5.65
N LEU A 38 -2.62 3.45 -4.36
CA LEU A 38 -2.52 2.05 -3.92
C LEU A 38 -3.68 1.18 -4.43
N LYS A 39 -4.77 1.77 -4.94
CA LYS A 39 -5.92 1.05 -5.48
C LYS A 39 -5.54 -0.04 -6.49
N MET A 40 -4.46 0.14 -7.25
CA MET A 40 -3.97 -0.85 -8.20
C MET A 40 -3.51 -2.18 -7.57
N ALA A 41 -3.14 -2.17 -6.29
CA ALA A 41 -2.69 -3.36 -5.58
C ALA A 41 -3.79 -4.00 -4.71
N ILE A 42 -4.98 -3.38 -4.64
CA ILE A 42 -6.07 -3.82 -3.77
C ILE A 42 -6.98 -4.79 -4.52
N VAL A 43 -7.17 -5.98 -3.93
CA VAL A 43 -8.14 -6.97 -4.39
C VAL A 43 -9.22 -7.15 -3.33
N ARG A 44 -10.47 -6.85 -3.69
CA ARG A 44 -11.64 -7.01 -2.82
C ARG A 44 -12.36 -8.29 -3.17
N VAL A 45 -12.49 -9.19 -2.22
CA VAL A 45 -13.26 -10.44 -2.36
C VAL A 45 -14.28 -10.49 -1.24
N GLY A 46 -15.54 -10.20 -1.57
CA GLY A 46 -16.61 -10.03 -0.58
C GLY A 46 -16.27 -8.92 0.43
N GLY A 47 -16.26 -9.25 1.73
CA GLY A 47 -15.91 -8.32 2.82
C GLY A 47 -14.42 -8.27 3.17
N ARG A 48 -13.55 -9.01 2.47
CA ARG A 48 -12.11 -9.08 2.77
C ARG A 48 -11.29 -8.28 1.76
N ILE A 49 -10.24 -7.64 2.28
CA ILE A 49 -9.26 -6.88 1.50
C ILE A 49 -7.95 -7.66 1.47
N TYR A 50 -7.46 -7.86 0.25
CA TYR A 50 -6.16 -8.44 -0.03
C TYR A 50 -5.30 -7.41 -0.75
N LEU A 51 -3.99 -7.49 -0.52
CA LEU A 51 -2.97 -6.81 -1.30
C LEU A 51 -2.24 -7.83 -2.16
N ASP A 52 -2.16 -7.55 -3.45
CA ASP A 52 -1.27 -8.27 -4.35
C ASP A 52 0.16 -7.77 -4.14
N LYS A 53 1.07 -8.69 -3.80
CA LYS A 53 2.47 -8.34 -3.46
C LYS A 53 3.22 -7.71 -4.64
N GLU A 54 2.98 -8.14 -5.87
CA GLU A 54 3.68 -7.62 -7.05
C GLU A 54 3.22 -6.20 -7.37
N ALA A 55 1.90 -5.99 -7.42
CA ALA A 55 1.31 -4.67 -7.63
C ALA A 55 1.66 -3.71 -6.48
N PHE A 56 1.76 -4.22 -5.25
CA PHE A 56 2.21 -3.42 -4.11
C PHE A 56 3.67 -2.96 -4.27
N ASN A 57 4.57 -3.84 -4.72
CA ASN A 57 5.95 -3.48 -5.01
C ASN A 57 6.07 -2.48 -6.18
N GLN A 58 5.26 -2.65 -7.24
CA GLN A 58 5.19 -1.68 -8.33
C GLN A 58 4.73 -0.31 -7.84
N TRP A 59 3.74 -0.28 -6.94
CA TRP A 59 3.31 0.96 -6.30
C TRP A 59 4.44 1.60 -5.49
N LEU A 60 5.19 0.83 -4.67
CA LEU A 60 6.36 1.36 -3.95
C LEU A 60 7.43 1.92 -4.89
N GLU A 61 7.71 1.26 -6.02
CA GLU A 61 8.66 1.77 -7.01
C GLU A 61 8.16 3.05 -7.67
N SER A 62 6.84 3.17 -7.89
CA SER A 62 6.25 4.41 -8.40
C SER A 62 6.45 5.59 -7.44
N LEU A 63 6.43 5.35 -6.12
CA LEU A 63 6.76 6.37 -5.12
C LEU A 63 8.22 6.82 -5.22
N ARG A 64 9.13 5.87 -5.49
CA ARG A 64 10.56 6.16 -5.67
C ARG A 64 10.82 6.98 -6.93
N SER A 65 10.17 6.63 -8.04
CA SER A 65 10.33 7.33 -9.33
C SER A 65 9.73 8.75 -9.30
N THR A 66 8.58 8.92 -8.65
CA THR A 66 7.91 10.21 -8.48
C THR A 66 8.75 11.23 -7.72
N ASN A 67 9.74 10.77 -6.94
CA ASN A 67 10.65 11.63 -6.17
C ASN A 67 11.70 12.39 -7.00
N THR A 68 11.67 12.32 -8.34
CA THR A 68 12.55 13.16 -9.18
C THR A 68 11.95 14.56 -9.43
N ALA A 69 10.64 14.75 -9.25
CA ALA A 69 10.01 16.07 -9.18
C ALA A 69 8.58 15.95 -8.62
N ALA A 70 8.39 16.34 -7.34
CA ALA A 70 7.10 16.66 -6.72
C ALA A 70 6.06 15.52 -6.55
N VAL A 71 6.08 14.81 -5.40
CA VAL A 71 4.85 14.52 -4.60
C VAL A 71 5.26 14.35 -3.13
N VAL A 72 5.04 15.39 -2.32
CA VAL A 72 5.06 15.31 -0.85
C VAL A 72 3.80 14.56 -0.42
N ILE A 73 3.93 13.26 -0.13
CA ILE A 73 2.82 12.49 0.45
C ILE A 73 2.71 12.84 1.94
N GLY A 74 1.98 13.91 2.23
CA GLY A 74 1.06 14.02 3.38
C GLY A 74 1.54 13.60 4.78
N ILE A 75 2.80 13.88 5.17
CA ILE A 75 3.24 13.73 6.58
C ILE A 75 3.73 15.07 7.19
N LEU A 76 3.80 16.18 6.44
CA LEU A 76 4.31 17.47 6.95
C LEU A 76 3.45 18.69 6.57
N THR A 77 2.13 18.63 6.78
CA THR A 77 1.27 19.84 6.66
C THR A 77 0.25 19.92 7.80
N LEU A 78 0.70 19.64 9.03
CA LEU A 78 0.05 20.04 10.27
C LEU A 78 1.17 20.29 11.31
N ALA A 79 1.89 21.40 11.12
CA ALA A 79 2.69 22.09 12.15
C ALA A 79 3.22 23.41 11.56
N VAL A 80 2.31 24.35 11.31
CA VAL A 80 2.56 25.78 11.47
C VAL A 80 1.65 26.23 12.59
#